data_AF-V5I1P8-F1
#
_entry.id   AF-V5I1P8-F1
#
_cell.length_a   1.000
_cell.length_b   1.000
_cell.length_c   1.000
_cell.angle_alpha   90.00
_cell.angle_beta   90.00
_cell.angle_gamma   90.00
#
_symmetry.space_group_name_H-M   'P 1'
#
loop_
_entity.id
_entity.type
_entity.pdbx_description
1 polymer ?
#
loop_
_entity_poly.entity_id
_entity_poly.type
_entity_poly.pdbx_seq_one_letter_code
_entity_poly.pdbx_strand_id
1 'polypeptide(L)'
;QDSAEASMMVFAPPSTFHFNYTKSSSDRATLLCEVDGAFPMPHLKMYRLLVDSEDDQAELVNVQLTTERKEGYYRAVMTSEVMDNALPQDEATVFLCSYSFKEIKYQRLKRLTYMPGSPIRVGGHSARSMNRNLHGSPPEKDEDGNTSSKNSTPILWLVFLCFYFGLS
;
A
#
# COMPACT_ATOMS: atom_id res chain seq x y z
N GLN A 1 -44.74 -34.12 15.62
CA GLN A 1 -44.25 -33.30 14.49
C GLN A 1 -43.10 -32.48 15.04
N ASP A 2 -41.87 -32.84 14.69
CA ASP A 2 -40.69 -32.04 15.06
C ASP A 2 -40.35 -31.17 13.85
N SER A 3 -40.73 -29.91 13.90
CA SER A 3 -40.33 -28.93 12.89
C SER A 3 -38.93 -28.46 13.28
N ALA A 4 -37.90 -29.05 12.71
CA ALA A 4 -36.54 -28.52 12.84
C ALA A 4 -36.49 -27.13 12.19
N GLU A 5 -36.49 -26.08 13.01
CA GLU A 5 -36.40 -24.71 12.56
C GLU A 5 -34.99 -24.42 12.07
N ALA A 6 -34.83 -24.27 10.76
CA ALA A 6 -33.57 -23.89 10.15
C ALA A 6 -33.39 -22.36 10.27
N SER A 7 -32.56 -21.92 11.21
CA SER A 7 -32.17 -20.51 11.33
C SER A 7 -31.14 -20.15 10.26
N MET A 8 -31.52 -19.33 9.28
CA MET A 8 -30.62 -18.81 8.25
C MET A 8 -29.99 -17.48 8.71
N MET A 9 -28.66 -17.39 8.70
CA MET A 9 -27.93 -16.15 8.94
C MET A 9 -27.55 -15.49 7.60
N VAL A 10 -27.85 -14.20 7.46
CA VAL A 10 -27.51 -13.41 6.28
C VAL A 10 -26.15 -12.75 6.47
N PHE A 11 -25.31 -12.78 5.45
CA PHE A 11 -24.00 -12.13 5.43
C PHE A 11 -23.91 -11.15 4.28
N ALA A 12 -23.35 -9.98 4.55
CA ALA A 12 -22.98 -9.01 3.55
C ALA A 12 -21.46 -8.78 3.62
N PRO A 13 -20.70 -9.13 2.56
CA PRO A 13 -19.29 -8.78 2.51
C PRO A 13 -19.14 -7.25 2.50
N PRO A 14 -18.04 -6.71 3.06
CA PRO A 14 -17.78 -5.28 3.02
C PRO A 14 -17.77 -4.75 1.60
N SER A 15 -18.37 -3.58 1.41
CA SER A 15 -18.29 -2.83 0.15
C SER A 15 -16.90 -2.24 -0.06
N THR A 16 -16.22 -1.86 1.02
CA THR A 16 -14.85 -1.39 1.00
C THR A 16 -14.01 -2.05 2.09
N PHE A 17 -12.73 -2.23 1.76
CA PHE A 17 -11.72 -2.71 2.69
C PHE A 17 -10.44 -1.95 2.35
N HIS A 18 -9.98 -1.05 3.22
CA HIS A 18 -8.81 -0.20 3.00
C HIS A 18 -7.76 -0.45 4.08
N PHE A 19 -6.49 -0.38 3.68
CA PHE A 19 -5.38 -0.42 4.62
C PHE A 19 -4.27 0.50 4.11
N ASN A 20 -3.96 1.54 4.89
CA ASN A 20 -2.99 2.57 4.55
C ASN A 20 -2.30 3.09 5.82
N TYR A 21 -1.42 4.08 5.65
CA TYR A 21 -0.80 4.79 6.75
C TYR A 21 -0.64 6.27 6.43
N THR A 22 -0.51 7.06 7.49
CA THR A 22 -0.09 8.47 7.44
C THR A 22 1.11 8.67 8.35
N LYS A 23 2.13 9.40 7.88
CA LYS A 23 3.23 9.85 8.76
C LYS A 23 2.80 11.12 9.49
N SER A 24 2.76 11.08 10.81
CA SER A 24 2.48 12.26 11.66
C SER A 24 3.76 13.01 12.03
N SER A 25 4.91 12.34 12.00
CA SER A 25 6.24 12.92 12.12
C SER A 25 7.26 12.11 11.32
N SER A 26 8.54 12.51 11.32
CA SER A 26 9.62 11.76 10.66
C SER A 26 9.85 10.38 11.27
N ASP A 27 9.43 10.18 12.52
CA ASP A 27 9.70 9.00 13.34
C ASP A 27 8.45 8.19 13.72
N ARG A 28 7.26 8.63 13.28
CA ARG A 28 5.98 8.01 13.66
C ARG A 28 5.01 7.94 12.49
N ALA A 29 4.39 6.78 12.34
CA ALA A 29 3.29 6.55 11.42
C ALA A 29 2.07 5.99 12.14
N THR A 30 0.90 6.35 11.64
CA THR A 30 -0.38 5.80 12.07
C THR A 30 -0.90 4.90 10.97
N LEU A 31 -1.04 3.61 11.27
CA LEU A 31 -1.68 2.63 10.41
C LEU A 31 -3.20 2.76 10.57
N LEU A 32 -3.93 2.68 9.46
CA LEU A 32 -5.38 2.72 9.44
C LEU A 32 -5.92 1.60 8.56
N CYS A 33 -6.73 0.73 9.16
CA CYS A 33 -7.48 -0.31 8.48
C CYS A 33 -8.97 -0.06 8.64
N GLU A 34 -9.68 -0.04 7.52
CA GLU A 34 -11.10 0.29 7.47
C GLU A 34 -11.85 -0.78 6.69
N VAL A 35 -12.96 -1.24 7.26
CA VAL A 35 -13.90 -2.19 6.67
C VAL A 35 -15.28 -1.58 6.74
N ASP A 36 -15.95 -1.36 5.62
CA ASP A 36 -17.24 -0.67 5.56
C ASP A 36 -18.29 -1.45 4.77
N GLY A 37 -19.55 -1.34 5.19
CA GLY A 37 -20.70 -2.02 4.57
C GLY A 37 -20.78 -3.52 4.90
N ALA A 38 -20.25 -3.96 6.03
CA ALA A 38 -20.21 -5.38 6.42
C ALA A 38 -21.40 -5.79 7.29
N PHE A 39 -21.88 -7.02 7.16
CA PHE A 39 -22.81 -7.63 8.11
C PHE A 39 -22.55 -9.13 8.24
N PRO A 40 -22.50 -9.72 9.46
CA PRO A 40 -22.59 -9.09 10.78
C PRO A 40 -21.34 -8.25 11.10
N MET A 41 -21.14 -7.86 12.36
CA MET A 41 -19.98 -7.05 12.76
C MET A 41 -18.65 -7.79 12.45
N PRO A 42 -17.75 -7.22 11.63
CA PRO A 42 -16.49 -7.88 11.30
C PRO A 42 -15.49 -7.81 12.46
N HIS A 43 -14.68 -8.86 12.59
CA HIS A 43 -13.54 -8.91 13.50
C HIS A 43 -12.27 -8.49 12.77
N LEU A 44 -11.62 -7.41 13.21
CA LEU A 44 -10.39 -6.91 12.62
C LEU A 44 -9.18 -7.36 13.42
N LYS A 45 -8.07 -7.64 12.73
CA LYS A 45 -6.74 -7.87 13.32
C LYS A 45 -5.64 -7.23 12.48
N MET A 46 -4.62 -6.68 13.13
CA MET A 46 -3.43 -6.12 12.49
C MET A 46 -2.18 -6.88 12.95
N TYR A 47 -1.27 -7.08 12.01
CA TYR A 47 -0.03 -7.80 12.26
C TYR A 47 1.16 -7.11 11.60
N ARG A 48 2.35 -7.41 12.12
CA ARG A 48 3.63 -7.18 11.46
C ARG A 48 4.20 -8.53 11.02
N LEU A 49 4.60 -8.64 9.77
CA LEU A 49 5.40 -9.79 9.31
C LEU A 49 6.81 -9.70 9.85
N LEU A 50 7.31 -10.82 10.37
CA LEU A 50 8.69 -10.92 10.83
C LEU A 50 9.59 -11.23 9.64
N VAL A 51 10.83 -10.72 9.67
CA VAL A 51 11.77 -10.85 8.54
C VAL A 51 12.21 -12.30 8.33
N ASP A 52 12.21 -13.10 9.40
CA ASP A 52 12.79 -14.44 9.41
C ASP A 52 11.86 -15.53 8.82
N SER A 53 10.57 -15.23 8.62
CA SER A 53 9.67 -16.12 7.88
C SER A 53 8.42 -15.39 7.37
N GLU A 54 7.93 -15.79 6.19
CA GLU A 54 6.75 -15.17 5.57
C GLU A 54 5.43 -15.50 6.31
N ASP A 55 5.45 -16.55 7.13
CA ASP A 55 4.29 -17.04 7.88
C ASP A 55 4.27 -16.54 9.34
N ASP A 56 5.41 -16.13 9.89
CA ASP A 56 5.47 -15.60 11.25
C ASP A 56 5.00 -14.14 11.27
N GLN A 57 3.92 -13.95 12.03
CA GLN A 57 3.28 -12.66 12.20
C GLN A 57 3.14 -12.33 13.68
N ALA A 58 3.55 -11.12 14.05
CA ALA A 58 3.33 -10.57 15.38
C ALA A 58 2.09 -9.68 15.36
N GLU A 59 1.08 -9.99 16.18
CA GLU A 59 -0.09 -9.12 16.35
C GLU A 59 0.34 -7.77 16.93
N LEU A 60 -0.15 -6.67 16.35
CA LEU A 60 0.18 -5.35 16.86
C LEU A 60 -0.52 -5.11 18.20
N VAL A 61 0.23 -4.61 19.18
CA VAL A 61 -0.29 -4.20 20.49
C VAL A 61 -0.82 -2.77 20.43
N ASN A 62 -1.70 -2.40 21.37
CA ASN A 62 -2.28 -1.05 21.50
C ASN A 62 -3.06 -0.56 20.26
N VAL A 63 -3.81 -1.45 19.63
CA VAL A 63 -4.75 -1.09 18.56
C VAL A 63 -6.00 -0.41 19.13
N GLN A 64 -6.49 0.62 18.45
CA GLN A 64 -7.78 1.24 18.77
C GLN A 64 -8.79 0.83 17.71
N LEU A 65 -9.90 0.23 18.14
CA LEU A 65 -11.00 -0.18 17.27
C LEU A 65 -12.22 0.71 17.52
N THR A 66 -12.68 1.38 16.47
CA THR A 66 -13.93 2.15 16.45
C THR A 66 -14.93 1.46 15.54
N THR A 67 -16.18 1.38 15.99
CA THR A 67 -17.22 0.61 15.31
C THR A 67 -18.50 1.43 15.23
N GLU A 68 -19.05 1.55 14.04
CA GLU A 68 -20.31 2.26 13.78
C GLU A 68 -21.26 1.32 13.05
N ARG A 69 -22.56 1.48 13.32
CA ARG A 69 -23.62 0.80 12.56
C ARG A 69 -24.50 1.83 11.89
N LYS A 70 -24.61 1.76 10.57
CA LYS A 70 -25.44 2.65 9.76
C LYS A 70 -26.21 1.84 8.73
N GLU A 71 -27.51 2.10 8.59
CA GLU A 71 -28.39 1.45 7.61
C GLU A 71 -28.35 -0.10 7.67
N GLY A 72 -28.16 -0.63 8.89
CA GLY A 72 -28.09 -2.08 9.11
C GLY A 72 -26.69 -2.69 8.95
N TYR A 73 -25.77 -2.01 8.27
CA TYR A 73 -24.39 -2.45 8.04
C TYR A 73 -23.42 -1.86 9.06
N TYR A 74 -22.27 -2.52 9.21
CA TYR A 74 -21.19 -2.10 10.09
C TYR A 74 -20.04 -1.48 9.31
N ARG A 75 -19.49 -0.43 9.93
CA ARG A 75 -18.20 0.16 9.62
C ARG A 75 -17.28 -0.08 10.81
N ALA A 76 -16.12 -0.69 10.56
CA ALA A 76 -15.10 -0.94 11.56
C ALA A 76 -13.78 -0.31 11.13
N VAL A 77 -13.24 0.56 11.99
CA VAL A 77 -11.98 1.26 11.76
C VAL A 77 -11.02 0.91 12.87
N MET A 78 -9.89 0.33 12.51
CA MET A 78 -8.82 -0.02 13.43
C MET A 78 -7.58 0.82 13.14
N THR A 79 -6.98 1.39 14.17
CA THR A 79 -5.77 2.21 14.06
C THR A 79 -4.69 1.73 15.01
N SER A 80 -3.43 1.94 14.62
CA SER A 80 -2.26 1.61 15.44
C SER A 80 -1.13 2.58 15.12
N GLU A 81 -0.45 3.07 16.15
CA GLU A 81 0.76 3.88 15.97
C GLU A 81 2.00 2.99 15.96
N VAL A 82 2.90 3.25 15.01
CA VAL A 82 4.19 2.59 14.90
C VAL A 82 5.30 3.63 14.92
N MET A 83 6.33 3.35 15.70
CA MET A 83 7.53 4.18 15.82
C MET A 83 8.62 3.62 14.91
N ASP A 84 9.26 4.48 14.12
CA ASP A 84 10.30 4.07 13.16
C ASP A 84 11.47 3.39 13.86
N ASN A 85 11.83 3.82 15.07
CA ASN A 85 12.91 3.24 15.87
C ASN A 85 12.62 1.83 16.41
N ALA A 86 11.36 1.40 16.41
CA ALA A 86 10.94 0.06 16.84
C ALA A 86 10.86 -0.94 15.66
N LEU A 87 11.18 -0.47 14.45
CA LEU A 87 11.19 -1.24 13.22
C LEU A 87 12.64 -1.47 12.75
N PRO A 88 12.91 -2.53 11.96
CA PRO A 88 14.19 -2.72 11.30
C PRO A 88 14.57 -1.46 10.52
N GLN A 89 15.75 -0.90 10.80
CA GLN A 89 16.26 0.23 10.03
C GLN A 89 16.73 -0.28 8.66
N ASP A 90 16.61 0.57 7.64
CA ASP A 90 17.07 0.29 6.26
C ASP A 90 16.34 -0.84 5.52
N GLU A 91 15.29 -1.41 6.11
CA GLU A 91 14.48 -2.47 5.51
C GLU A 91 12.98 -2.15 5.51
N ALA A 92 12.26 -2.75 4.56
CA ALA A 92 10.82 -2.60 4.47
C ALA A 92 10.14 -3.46 5.54
N THR A 93 9.32 -2.83 6.37
CA THR A 93 8.40 -3.56 7.24
C THR A 93 7.09 -3.81 6.51
N VAL A 94 6.60 -5.05 6.51
CA VAL A 94 5.27 -5.37 5.99
C VAL A 94 4.28 -5.50 7.12
N PHE A 95 3.21 -4.72 7.06
CA PHE A 95 2.06 -4.85 7.92
C PHE A 95 0.92 -5.55 7.19
N LEU A 96 0.08 -6.22 7.96
CA LEU A 96 -1.10 -6.91 7.51
C LEU A 96 -2.31 -6.37 8.27
N CYS A 97 -3.42 -6.18 7.57
CA CYS A 97 -4.73 -6.10 8.21
C CYS A 97 -5.62 -7.20 7.68
N SER A 98 -6.38 -7.85 8.55
CA SER A 98 -7.39 -8.83 8.16
C SER A 98 -8.73 -8.55 8.79
N TYR A 99 -9.79 -9.00 8.13
CA TYR A 99 -11.11 -9.08 8.72
C TYR A 99 -11.71 -10.47 8.54
N SER A 100 -12.53 -10.89 9.51
CA SER A 100 -13.27 -12.15 9.48
C SER A 100 -14.65 -12.01 10.14
N PHE A 101 -15.49 -13.02 9.98
CA PHE A 101 -16.75 -13.17 10.74
C PHE A 101 -16.64 -14.41 11.62
N LYS A 102 -17.18 -14.38 12.85
CA LYS A 102 -17.04 -15.50 13.80
C LYS A 102 -17.83 -16.73 13.37
N GLU A 103 -18.91 -16.49 12.66
CA GLU A 103 -19.94 -17.48 12.35
C GLU A 103 -19.61 -18.28 11.10
N ILE A 104 -18.67 -17.79 10.27
CA ILE A 104 -18.25 -18.44 9.02
C ILE A 104 -16.74 -18.44 8.86
N LYS A 105 -16.21 -19.44 8.16
CA LYS A 105 -14.81 -19.50 7.76
C LYS A 105 -14.56 -18.58 6.56
N TYR A 106 -14.69 -17.28 6.79
CA TYR A 106 -14.44 -16.23 5.81
C TYR A 106 -13.46 -15.21 6.38
N GLN A 107 -12.32 -15.06 5.72
CA GLN A 107 -11.28 -14.10 6.08
C GLN A 107 -10.70 -13.46 4.83
N ARG A 108 -10.42 -12.17 4.90
CA ARG A 108 -9.66 -11.43 3.88
C ARG A 108 -8.54 -10.66 4.53
N LEU A 109 -7.50 -10.38 3.76
CA LEU A 109 -6.29 -9.74 4.23
C LEU A 109 -5.77 -8.73 3.20
N LYS A 110 -5.22 -7.61 3.70
CA LYS A 110 -4.49 -6.60 2.93
C LYS A 110 -3.10 -6.41 3.49
N ARG A 111 -2.14 -6.19 2.59
CA ARG A 111 -0.73 -5.95 2.90
C ARG A 111 -0.40 -4.48 2.72
N LEU A 112 0.47 -3.96 3.56
CA LEU A 112 1.00 -2.61 3.48
C LEU A 112 2.50 -2.63 3.73
N THR A 113 3.28 -2.13 2.77
CA THR A 113 4.73 -2.00 2.91
C THR A 113 5.09 -0.62 3.43
N TYR A 114 5.91 -0.57 4.47
CA TYR A 114 6.35 0.65 5.15
C TYR A 114 7.86 0.72 5.23
N MET A 115 8.42 1.89 4.96
CA MET A 115 9.86 2.16 5.06
C MET A 115 10.11 3.21 6.15
N PRO A 116 10.77 2.84 7.26
CA PRO A 116 11.24 3.78 8.28
C PRO A 116 12.11 4.89 7.67
N GLY A 117 12.10 6.08 8.25
CA GLY A 117 12.96 7.20 7.82
C GLY A 117 12.56 7.89 6.51
N SER A 118 11.56 7.38 5.77
CA SER A 118 11.05 8.07 4.57
C SER A 118 10.54 9.48 4.92
N PRO A 119 10.99 10.54 4.21
CA PRO A 119 10.62 11.92 4.52
C PRO A 119 9.13 12.17 4.27
N ILE A 120 8.54 13.07 5.07
CA ILE A 120 7.18 13.57 4.84
C ILE A 120 7.18 14.30 3.51
N ARG A 121 6.45 13.79 2.52
CA ARG A 121 6.26 14.49 1.24
C ARG A 121 5.32 15.67 1.44
N VAL A 122 5.84 16.78 1.92
CA VAL A 122 5.16 18.07 1.82
C VAL A 122 5.39 18.56 0.39
N GLY A 123 4.33 18.68 -0.40
CA GLY A 123 4.39 19.16 -1.78
C GLY A 123 5.05 20.54 -1.84
N GLY A 124 6.34 20.59 -2.20
CA GLY A 124 7.09 21.82 -2.35
C GLY A 124 6.65 22.56 -3.60
N HIS A 125 6.15 23.78 -3.43
CA HIS A 125 5.93 24.73 -4.52
C HIS A 125 7.24 24.92 -5.30
N SER A 126 7.17 24.71 -6.62
CA SER A 126 8.24 25.01 -7.56
C SER A 126 8.52 26.52 -7.56
N ALA A 127 9.56 26.94 -6.85
CA ALA A 127 10.11 28.28 -6.98
C ALA A 127 10.89 28.35 -8.32
N ARG A 128 10.20 28.72 -9.40
CA ARG A 128 10.83 29.07 -10.67
C ARG A 128 11.55 30.41 -10.48
N SER A 129 12.83 30.34 -10.10
CA SER A 129 13.72 31.49 -9.97
C SER A 129 13.97 32.15 -11.33
N MET A 130 13.88 33.47 -11.34
CA MET A 130 14.05 34.35 -12.49
C MET A 130 15.49 34.33 -13.01
N ASN A 131 15.68 34.38 -14.34
CA ASN A 131 16.91 34.95 -14.90
C ASN A 131 16.58 35.99 -15.99
N ARG A 132 17.38 37.06 -15.97
CA ARG A 132 17.13 38.38 -16.54
C ARG A 132 17.23 38.42 -18.07
N ASN A 133 16.36 39.24 -18.66
CA ASN A 133 16.59 39.84 -19.98
C ASN A 133 17.78 40.80 -19.92
N LEU A 134 18.70 40.67 -20.89
CA LEU A 134 19.56 41.74 -21.37
C LEU A 134 19.58 41.70 -22.91
N HIS A 135 19.38 42.88 -23.48
CA HIS A 135 19.32 43.20 -24.92
C HIS A 135 20.59 42.84 -25.70
N GLY A 136 20.45 42.56 -27.01
CA GLY A 136 21.45 42.96 -28.00
C GLY A 136 21.68 42.06 -29.24
N SER A 137 20.86 42.27 -30.28
CA SER A 137 21.19 42.22 -31.74
C SER A 137 21.44 40.88 -32.49
N PRO A 138 21.11 40.80 -33.82
CA PRO A 138 20.96 39.55 -34.61
C PRO A 138 22.04 39.39 -35.72
N PRO A 139 21.86 38.50 -36.73
CA PRO A 139 22.58 37.23 -36.93
C PRO A 139 23.70 37.27 -37.99
N GLU A 140 24.71 36.41 -37.85
CA GLU A 140 25.70 36.12 -38.89
C GLU A 140 25.50 34.68 -39.40
N LYS A 141 25.38 34.52 -40.72
CA LYS A 141 25.30 33.25 -41.45
C LYS A 141 26.72 32.72 -41.68
N ASP A 142 26.86 31.41 -41.80
CA ASP A 142 27.67 30.66 -42.78
C ASP A 142 27.53 29.16 -42.40
N GLU A 143 26.72 28.41 -43.14
CA GLU A 143 27.11 27.50 -44.23
C GLU A 143 27.85 26.21 -43.79
N ASP A 144 27.14 25.11 -44.04
CA ASP A 144 27.57 23.75 -44.39
C ASP A 144 28.52 22.95 -43.49
N GLY A 145 27.95 21.92 -42.86
CA GLY A 145 28.66 20.87 -42.13
C GLY A 145 27.85 19.59 -42.01
N ASN A 146 27.62 18.92 -43.14
CA ASN A 146 27.13 17.55 -43.27
C ASN A 146 27.72 16.60 -42.21
N THR A 147 26.89 16.02 -41.34
CA THR A 147 27.24 14.77 -40.63
C THR A 147 26.09 13.78 -40.67
N SER A 148 26.23 12.89 -41.65
CA SER A 148 25.61 11.57 -41.78
C SER A 148 25.29 10.91 -40.43
N SER A 149 24.00 10.73 -40.19
CA SER A 149 23.45 9.68 -39.32
C SER A 149 23.99 8.32 -39.76
N LYS A 150 24.65 7.59 -38.86
CA LYS A 150 24.96 6.17 -39.00
C LYS A 150 24.72 5.45 -37.67
N ASN A 151 23.64 4.66 -37.68
CA ASN A 151 23.43 3.36 -37.05
C ASN A 151 24.33 2.96 -35.88
N SER A 152 23.71 2.60 -34.74
CA SER A 152 23.83 1.22 -34.23
C SER A 152 22.82 0.94 -33.13
N THR A 153 21.74 0.23 -33.48
CA THR A 153 20.99 -0.62 -32.55
C THR A 153 21.53 -2.04 -32.65
N PRO A 154 21.69 -2.74 -31.52
CA PRO A 154 21.25 -4.12 -31.48
C PRO A 154 20.22 -4.35 -30.37
N ILE A 155 19.02 -4.71 -30.83
CA ILE A 155 18.00 -5.44 -30.10
C ILE A 155 18.62 -6.78 -29.68
N LEU A 156 18.91 -7.00 -28.39
CA LEU A 156 19.22 -8.35 -27.91
C LEU A 156 19.15 -8.53 -26.37
N TRP A 157 18.03 -8.21 -25.70
CA TRP A 157 17.78 -8.69 -24.32
C TRP A 157 16.30 -9.04 -24.07
N LEU A 158 15.60 -9.54 -25.09
CA LEU A 158 14.21 -10.02 -24.98
C LEU A 158 14.05 -11.53 -25.24
N VAL A 159 15.10 -12.33 -24.97
CA VAL A 159 15.00 -13.80 -24.99
C VAL A 159 15.80 -14.40 -23.82
N PHE A 160 15.33 -14.17 -22.60
CA PHE A 160 15.55 -15.11 -21.48
C PHE A 160 14.18 -15.46 -20.90
N LEU A 161 13.32 -15.94 -21.79
CA LEU A 161 12.11 -16.69 -21.47
C LEU A 161 12.45 -18.18 -21.55
N CYS A 162 11.95 -18.94 -20.58
CA CYS A 162 11.51 -20.33 -20.76
C CYS A 162 12.54 -21.48 -20.75
N PHE A 163 13.37 -21.65 -19.70
CA PHE A 163 14.09 -22.94 -19.52
C PHE A 163 14.20 -23.52 -18.09
N TYR A 164 13.38 -23.08 -17.12
CA TYR A 164 13.32 -23.73 -15.80
C TYR A 164 11.92 -24.19 -15.39
N PHE A 165 11.20 -24.80 -16.33
CA PHE A 165 10.05 -25.65 -16.03
C PHE A 165 10.20 -26.98 -16.78
N GLY A 166 10.36 -28.08 -16.04
CA GLY A 166 10.14 -29.44 -16.52
C GLY A 166 11.40 -30.29 -16.69
N LEU A 167 11.69 -31.12 -15.68
CA LEU A 167 11.87 -32.58 -15.75
C LEU A 167 12.60 -33.07 -14.48
N SER A 168 11.85 -33.59 -13.50
CA SER A 168 11.88 -35.00 -13.07
C SER A 168 11.15 -35.18 -11.75
#